data_AF-A0A7C7N7H5-F1
#
_entry.id   AF-A0A7C7N7H5-F1
#
_cell.length_a   1.000
_cell.length_b   1.000
_cell.length_c   1.000
_cell.angle_alpha   90.00
_cell.angle_beta   90.00
_cell.angle_gamma   90.00
#
_symmetry.space_group_name_H-M   'P 1'
#
loop_
_entity.id
_entity.type
_entity.pdbx_description
1 polymer ?
#
loop_
_entity_poly.entity_id
_entity_poly.type
_entity_poly.pdbx_seq_one_letter_code
_entity_poly.pdbx_strand_id
1 'polypeptide(L)'
;MLPLTLDKASLKRYFFTGLLVVIPIWGTILILQTLFAFLDGILGGLFSGLTGWYIPGLGIVMLVGVVLLAGVLTTNMVGQQLHQRWEAWVKSVPVVQGIYSTLKSVTDIISNQKKDKFRKVVMIQ
;
A
#
# COMPACT_ATOMS: atom_id res chain seq x y z
N MET A 1 -17.29 29.81 -32.17
CA MET A 1 -18.02 29.68 -30.89
C MET A 1 -17.99 28.22 -30.48
N LEU A 2 -17.12 27.83 -29.54
CA LEU A 2 -17.03 26.44 -29.05
C LEU A 2 -18.09 26.23 -27.97
N PRO A 3 -18.98 25.24 -28.10
CA PRO A 3 -19.99 24.95 -27.09
C PRO A 3 -19.31 24.28 -25.89
N LEU A 4 -19.11 25.03 -24.82
CA LEU A 4 -18.75 24.54 -23.48
C LEU A 4 -19.98 23.91 -22.83
N THR A 5 -20.48 22.80 -23.38
CA THR A 5 -21.43 21.96 -22.64
C THR A 5 -20.63 21.05 -21.72
N LEU A 6 -20.30 21.57 -20.53
CA LEU A 6 -19.83 20.76 -19.40
C LEU A 6 -20.99 19.86 -18.98
N ASP A 7 -21.10 18.72 -19.65
CA ASP A 7 -21.94 17.61 -19.23
C ASP A 7 -21.54 17.23 -17.79
N LYS A 8 -22.52 17.14 -16.89
CA LYS A 8 -22.33 16.68 -15.50
C LYS A 8 -21.58 15.35 -15.44
N ALA A 9 -21.69 14.49 -16.46
CA ALA A 9 -20.93 13.25 -16.58
C ALA A 9 -19.42 13.49 -16.74
N SER A 10 -19.03 14.53 -17.47
CA SER A 10 -17.61 14.91 -17.63
C SER A 10 -17.04 15.44 -16.31
N LEU A 11 -17.77 16.30 -15.58
CA LEU A 11 -17.33 16.82 -14.29
C LEU A 11 -17.16 15.70 -13.24
N LYS A 12 -18.12 14.78 -13.16
CA LYS A 12 -18.00 13.60 -12.28
C LYS A 12 -16.77 12.76 -12.64
N ARG A 13 -16.54 12.49 -13.93
CA ARG A 13 -15.39 11.71 -14.39
C ARG A 13 -14.07 12.35 -13.96
N TYR A 14 -13.88 13.65 -14.16
CA TYR A 14 -12.68 14.36 -13.73
C TYR A 14 -12.50 14.33 -12.19
N PHE A 15 -13.59 14.50 -11.43
CA PHE A 15 -13.54 14.38 -9.97
C PHE A 15 -13.11 12.99 -9.50
N PHE A 16 -13.71 11.92 -10.04
CA PHE A 16 -13.33 10.56 -9.68
C PHE A 16 -11.90 10.22 -10.13
N THR A 17 -11.48 10.67 -11.30
CA THR A 17 -10.08 10.50 -11.76
C THR A 17 -9.11 11.22 -10.83
N GLY A 18 -9.39 12.46 -10.44
CA GLY A 18 -8.56 13.22 -9.50
C GLY A 18 -8.51 12.56 -8.12
N LEU A 19 -9.65 12.14 -7.59
CA LEU A 19 -9.73 11.44 -6.31
C LEU A 19 -8.90 10.14 -6.32
N LEU A 20 -8.96 9.37 -7.41
CA LEU A 20 -8.22 8.11 -7.55
C LEU A 20 -6.70 8.31 -7.50
N VAL A 21 -6.20 9.45 -8.01
CA VAL A 21 -4.77 9.82 -7.92
C VAL A 21 -4.40 10.36 -6.54
N VAL A 22 -5.31 11.07 -5.86
CA VAL A 22 -5.05 11.62 -4.52
C VAL A 22 -5.03 10.53 -3.44
N ILE A 23 -5.84 9.48 -3.57
CA ILE A 23 -5.91 8.35 -2.61
C ILE A 23 -4.52 7.77 -2.28
N PRO A 24 -3.67 7.35 -3.23
CA PRO A 24 -2.36 6.78 -2.91
C PRO A 24 -1.44 7.81 -2.23
N ILE A 25 -1.46 9.07 -2.66
CA ILE A 25 -0.65 10.14 -2.04
C ILE A 25 -1.07 10.34 -0.59
N TRP A 26 -2.38 10.48 -0.34
CA TRP A 26 -2.92 10.61 1.00
C TRP A 26 -2.58 9.40 1.88
N GLY A 27 -2.67 8.19 1.30
CA GLY A 27 -2.26 6.95 1.97
C GLY A 27 -0.80 6.97 2.41
N THR A 28 0.13 7.41 1.55
CA THR A 28 1.54 7.52 1.93
C THR A 28 1.75 8.49 3.09
N ILE A 29 1.07 9.65 3.07
CA ILE A 29 1.18 10.65 4.14
C ILE A 29 0.69 10.08 5.47
N LEU A 30 -0.46 9.39 5.49
CA LEU A 30 -1.00 8.75 6.70
C LEU A 30 -0.06 7.70 7.26
N ILE A 31 0.51 6.84 6.40
CA ILE A 31 1.46 5.80 6.83
C ILE A 31 2.69 6.45 7.47
N LEU A 32 3.28 7.46 6.81
CA LEU A 32 4.45 8.17 7.34
C LEU A 32 4.14 8.84 8.68
N GLN A 33 3.01 9.55 8.79
CA GLN A 33 2.59 10.19 10.04
C GLN A 33 2.38 9.17 11.17
N THR A 34 1.75 8.04 10.87
CA THR A 34 1.50 6.98 11.86
C THR A 34 2.81 6.36 12.34
N LEU A 35 3.73 6.04 11.42
CA LEU A 35 5.04 5.51 11.78
C LEU A 35 5.85 6.52 12.58
N PHE A 36 5.83 7.79 12.18
CA PHE A 36 6.52 8.86 12.89
C PHE A 36 5.98 9.02 14.31
N ALA A 37 4.66 9.09 14.49
CA ALA A 37 4.03 9.19 15.81
C ALA A 37 4.30 7.97 16.69
N PHE A 38 4.29 6.76 16.10
CA PHE A 38 4.62 5.53 16.81
C PHE A 38 6.07 5.53 17.30
N LEU A 39 7.01 5.95 16.43
CA LEU A 39 8.42 6.06 16.78
C LEU A 39 8.65 7.15 17.83
N ASP A 40 8.09 8.34 17.65
CA ASP A 40 8.18 9.42 18.63
C ASP A 40 7.56 9.03 19.98
N GLY A 41 6.51 8.21 20.01
CA GLY A 41 5.94 7.65 21.23
C GLY A 41 6.90 6.70 21.95
N ILE A 42 7.54 5.79 21.21
CA ILE A 42 8.55 4.87 21.76
C ILE A 42 9.77 5.66 22.26
N LEU A 43 10.30 6.56 21.44
CA LEU A 43 11.44 7.39 21.79
C LEU A 43 11.10 8.28 22.98
N GLY A 44 9.95 8.96 22.97
CA GLY A 44 9.48 9.77 24.09
C GLY A 44 9.40 8.98 25.39
N GLY A 45 8.86 7.75 25.37
CA GLY A 45 8.83 6.87 26.54
C GLY A 45 10.21 6.44 27.04
N LEU A 46 11.14 6.10 26.13
CA LEU A 46 12.49 5.65 26.48
C LEU A 46 13.39 6.81 26.95
N PHE A 47 13.33 7.98 26.30
CA PHE A 47 14.17 9.14 26.60
C PHE A 47 13.67 9.93 27.81
N SER A 48 12.35 10.03 28.02
CA SER A 48 11.81 10.66 29.24
C SER A 48 12.17 9.91 30.52
N GLY A 49 12.31 8.57 30.44
CA GLY A 49 12.71 7.74 31.57
C GLY A 49 14.21 7.75 31.89
N LEU A 50 15.08 8.12 30.94
CA LEU A 50 16.54 7.96 31.08
C LEU A 50 17.34 9.26 31.09
N THR A 51 16.94 10.29 30.34
CA THR A 51 17.83 11.45 30.08
C THR A 51 17.14 12.81 29.99
N GLY A 52 15.80 12.88 29.90
CA GLY A 52 15.05 14.15 29.87
C GLY A 52 15.33 15.03 28.64
N TRP A 53 16.16 14.57 27.71
CA TRP A 53 16.56 15.30 26.51
C TRP A 53 15.74 14.82 25.31
N TYR A 54 14.90 15.70 24.78
CA TYR A 54 14.28 15.50 23.47
C TYR A 54 15.27 15.96 22.40
N ILE A 55 15.75 15.03 21.56
CA ILE A 55 16.61 15.37 20.42
C ILE A 55 15.71 15.61 19.21
N PRO A 56 15.51 16.87 18.78
CA PRO A 56 14.71 17.16 17.60
C PRO A 56 15.34 16.53 16.36
N GLY A 57 14.54 15.82 15.56
CA GLY A 57 14.99 15.13 14.33
C GLY A 57 15.32 13.65 14.47
N LEU A 58 15.37 13.10 15.70
CA LEU A 58 15.67 11.68 15.94
C LEU A 58 14.57 10.76 15.38
N GLY A 59 13.31 11.22 15.39
CA GLY A 59 12.19 10.52 14.76
C GLY A 59 12.36 10.34 13.25
N ILE A 60 12.98 11.30 12.54
CA ILE A 60 13.24 11.19 11.10
C ILE A 60 14.32 10.14 10.82
N VAL A 61 15.41 10.14 11.60
CA VAL A 61 16.48 9.15 11.47
C VAL A 61 15.95 7.74 11.74
N MET A 62 15.13 7.57 12.78
CA MET A 62 14.50 6.29 13.08
C MET A 62 13.49 5.86 12.01
N LEU A 63 12.70 6.79 11.46
CA LEU A 63 11.79 6.51 10.35
C LEU A 63 12.56 5.95 9.15
N VAL A 64 13.65 6.63 8.74
CA VAL A 64 14.51 6.17 7.65
C VAL A 64 15.10 4.81 7.96
N GLY A 65 15.58 4.59 9.19
CA GLY A 65 16.10 3.30 9.64
C GLY A 65 15.07 2.18 9.54
N VAL A 66 13.85 2.39 10.02
CA VAL A 66 12.76 1.39 9.95
C VAL A 66 12.35 1.10 8.50
N VAL A 67 12.23 2.12 7.66
CA VAL A 67 11.89 1.94 6.24
C VAL A 67 12.98 1.14 5.51
N LEU A 68 14.26 1.46 5.76
CA LEU A 68 15.39 0.72 5.19
C LEU A 68 15.44 -0.71 5.70
N LEU A 69 15.24 -0.94 7.00
CA LEU A 69 15.18 -2.29 7.58
C LEU A 69 14.03 -3.09 6.98
N ALA A 70 12.83 -2.50 6.85
CA ALA A 70 11.70 -3.16 6.20
C ALA A 70 12.00 -3.51 4.74
N GLY A 71 12.67 -2.61 4.00
CA GLY A 71 13.13 -2.85 2.64
C GLY A 71 14.12 -4.00 2.56
N VAL A 72 15.19 -3.97 3.37
CA VAL A 72 16.19 -5.03 3.44
C VAL A 72 15.55 -6.35 3.84
N LEU A 73 14.68 -6.36 4.84
CA LEU A 73 13.95 -7.57 5.24
C LEU A 73 13.14 -8.11 4.07
N THR A 74 12.42 -7.26 3.34
CA THR A 74 11.60 -7.67 2.17
C THR A 74 12.45 -8.22 1.02
N THR A 75 13.60 -7.61 0.74
CA THR A 75 14.49 -8.01 -0.37
C THR A 75 15.34 -9.24 -0.04
N ASN A 76 15.68 -9.45 1.23
CA ASN A 76 16.55 -10.54 1.64
C ASN A 76 15.77 -11.88 1.73
N MET A 77 16.45 -13.01 1.49
CA MET A 77 15.83 -14.34 1.47
C MET A 77 15.14 -14.71 2.81
N VAL A 78 15.58 -14.08 3.91
CA VAL A 78 14.96 -14.15 5.25
C VAL A 78 13.55 -13.56 5.26
N GLY A 79 13.29 -12.48 4.51
CA GLY A 79 11.95 -11.92 4.33
C GLY A 79 11.00 -12.89 3.68
N GLN A 80 11.42 -13.59 2.63
CA GLN A 80 10.57 -14.57 1.96
C GLN A 80 10.22 -15.76 2.89
N GLN A 81 11.17 -16.25 3.68
CA GLN A 81 10.89 -17.32 4.65
C GLN A 81 10.00 -16.85 5.80
N LEU A 82 10.22 -15.63 6.31
CA LEU A 82 9.38 -15.02 7.34
C LEU A 82 7.97 -14.74 6.81
N HIS A 83 7.84 -14.26 5.57
CA HIS A 83 6.58 -14.00 4.90
C HIS A 83 5.78 -15.29 4.66
N GLN A 84 6.45 -16.40 4.30
CA GLN A 84 5.81 -17.72 4.20
C GLN A 84 5.35 -18.26 5.56
N ARG A 85 6.15 -18.06 6.63
CA ARG A 85 5.79 -18.45 8.00
C ARG A 85 4.59 -17.64 8.50
N TRP A 86 4.59 -16.32 8.23
CA TRP A 86 3.50 -15.41 8.56
C TRP A 86 2.24 -15.70 7.76
N GLU A 87 2.35 -15.97 6.46
CA GLU A 87 1.23 -16.42 5.64
C GLU A 87 0.61 -17.71 6.17
N ALA A 88 1.42 -18.68 6.62
CA ALA A 88 0.92 -19.92 7.20
C ALA A 88 0.16 -19.66 8.51
N TRP A 89 0.67 -18.76 9.35
CA TRP A 89 -0.03 -18.31 10.57
C TRP A 89 -1.35 -17.60 10.23
N VAL A 90 -1.35 -16.63 9.32
CA VAL A 90 -2.56 -15.88 8.92
C VAL A 90 -3.57 -16.79 8.20
N LYS A 91 -3.12 -17.77 7.40
CA LYS A 91 -4.00 -18.75 6.74
C LYS A 91 -4.67 -19.72 7.71
N SER A 92 -4.15 -19.88 8.93
CA SER A 92 -4.84 -20.64 9.98
C SER A 92 -6.01 -19.88 10.61
N VAL A 93 -6.20 -18.59 10.28
CA VAL A 93 -7.35 -17.78 10.70
C VAL A 93 -8.41 -17.83 9.58
N PRO A 94 -9.46 -18.67 9.70
CA PRO A 94 -10.43 -18.95 8.63
C PRO A 94 -11.19 -17.72 8.09
N VAL A 95 -11.23 -16.62 8.84
CA VAL A 95 -11.88 -15.36 8.43
C VAL A 95 -11.12 -14.65 7.31
N VAL A 96 -9.79 -14.75 7.27
CA VAL A 96 -8.95 -13.96 6.33
C VAL A 96 -8.83 -14.64 4.96
N GLN A 97 -8.90 -15.98 4.91
CA GLN A 97 -8.84 -16.74 3.66
C GLN A 97 -10.00 -16.44 2.70
N GLY A 98 -11.23 -16.27 3.21
CA GLY A 98 -12.40 -16.00 2.36
C GLY A 98 -12.33 -14.65 1.64
N ILE A 99 -11.80 -13.62 2.32
CA ILE A 99 -11.66 -12.28 1.75
C ILE A 99 -10.50 -12.25 0.73
N TYR A 100 -9.36 -12.84 1.08
CA TYR A 100 -8.22 -12.95 0.16
C TYR A 100 -8.53 -13.79 -1.09
N SER A 101 -9.26 -14.91 -0.95
CA SER A 101 -9.63 -15.76 -2.09
C SER A 101 -10.59 -15.05 -3.04
N THR A 102 -11.53 -14.26 -2.50
CA THR A 102 -12.48 -13.47 -3.29
C THR A 102 -11.75 -12.37 -4.07
N LEU A 103 -10.87 -11.62 -3.42
CA LEU A 103 -10.07 -10.57 -4.06
C LEU A 103 -9.12 -11.13 -5.12
N LYS A 104 -8.50 -12.29 -4.84
CA LYS A 104 -7.64 -12.98 -5.79
C LYS A 104 -8.43 -13.49 -7.00
N SER A 105 -9.62 -14.05 -6.79
CA SER A 105 -10.47 -14.55 -7.88
C SER A 105 -10.90 -13.42 -8.83
N VAL A 106 -11.26 -12.26 -8.30
CA VAL A 106 -11.58 -11.08 -9.13
C VAL A 106 -10.37 -10.63 -9.95
N THR A 107 -9.19 -10.61 -9.34
CA THR A 107 -7.93 -10.26 -10.00
C THR A 107 -7.57 -11.26 -11.11
N ASP A 108 -7.72 -12.55 -10.84
CA ASP A 108 -7.44 -13.63 -11.79
C ASP A 108 -8.41 -13.61 -12.98
N ILE A 109 -9.70 -13.32 -12.76
CA ILE A 109 -10.70 -13.15 -13.84
C ILE A 109 -10.33 -11.97 -14.75
N ILE A 110 -9.94 -10.83 -14.17
CA ILE A 110 -9.53 -9.64 -14.94
C ILE A 110 -8.23 -9.93 -15.72
N SER A 111 -7.31 -10.68 -15.14
CA SER A 111 -6.06 -11.10 -15.77
C SER A 111 -6.29 -12.08 -16.92
N ASN A 112 -7.17 -13.06 -16.76
CA ASN A 112 -7.50 -14.04 -17.82
C ASN A 112 -8.29 -13.41 -18.98
N GLN A 113 -9.12 -12.40 -18.73
CA GLN A 113 -9.79 -11.63 -19.80
C GLN A 113 -8.78 -10.91 -20.72
N LYS A 114 -7.58 -10.58 -20.24
CA LYS A 114 -6.50 -10.07 -21.10
C LYS A 114 -5.89 -11.16 -22.00
N LYS A 115 -5.85 -12.43 -21.56
CA LYS A 115 -5.28 -13.52 -22.37
C LYS A 115 -6.19 -13.94 -23.53
N ASP A 116 -7.50 -14.02 -23.34
CA ASP A 116 -8.43 -14.42 -24.42
C ASP A 116 -8.61 -13.35 -25.50
N LYS A 117 -8.49 -12.05 -25.14
CA LYS A 117 -8.48 -10.97 -26.14
C LYS A 117 -7.21 -10.94 -27.00
N PHE A 118 -6.09 -11.50 -26.53
CA PHE A 118 -4.87 -11.58 -27.35
C PHE A 118 -4.93 -12.72 -28.36
N ARG A 119 -5.61 -13.84 -28.07
CA ARG A 119 -5.68 -14.99 -29.00
C ARG A 119 -6.65 -14.77 -30.16
N LYS A 120 -7.69 -13.95 -30.00
CA LYS A 120 -8.65 -13.65 -31.08
C LYS A 120 -8.11 -12.67 -32.13
N VAL A 121 -7.02 -11.95 -31.84
CA VAL A 121 -6.44 -10.95 -32.75
C VAL A 121 -5.28 -11.52 -33.60
N VAL A 122 -4.83 -12.75 -33.32
CA VAL A 122 -3.80 -13.44 -34.15
C VAL A 122 -4.38 -14.47 -35.11
N MET A 123 -5.71 -14.55 -35.26
CA MET A 123 -6.35 -15.35 -36.32
C MET A 123 -6.89 -14.43 -37.42
N ILE A 124 -5.98 -13.63 -37.98
CA ILE A 124 -6.10 -13.09 -39.33
C ILE A 124 -4.76 -13.40 -40.02
N GLN A 125 -4.60 -14.67 -40.41
CA GLN A 125 -4.05 -15.14 -41.68
C GLN A 125 -4.09 -16.66 -41.71
#